data_AF-A0A928VVS6-F1
#
_entry.id   AF-A0A928VVS6-F1
#
_cell.length_a   1.000
_cell.length_b   1.000
_cell.length_c   1.000
_cell.angle_alpha   90.00
_cell.angle_beta   90.00
_cell.angle_gamma   90.00
#
_symmetry.space_group_name_H-M   'P 1'
#
loop_
_entity.id
_entity.type
_entity.pdbx_description
1 polymer ?
#
loop_
_entity_poly.entity_id
_entity_poly.type
_entity_poly.pdbx_seq_one_letter_code
_entity_poly.pdbx_strand_id
1 'polypeptide(L)'
;MPNTIASMEAQLQTHRDSILGIFSASVILTLWVGSLVWLLPADLSNFPIWGIAAIFLVRMFLHTGLFITPHDAMHGTICPTLPRIN
;
A
#
# COMPACT_ATOMS: atom_id res chain seq x y z
N MET A 1 -15.85 -34.14 3.90
CA MET A 1 -14.94 -33.55 2.90
C MET A 1 -15.58 -32.24 2.45
N PRO A 2 -14.86 -31.10 2.48
CA PRO A 2 -15.40 -29.87 1.90
C PRO A 2 -15.78 -30.14 0.44
N ASN A 3 -16.92 -29.60 -0.01
CA ASN A 3 -17.36 -29.79 -1.39
C ASN A 3 -16.36 -29.07 -2.33
N THR A 4 -16.14 -29.62 -3.52
CA THR A 4 -15.13 -29.13 -4.47
C THR A 4 -15.39 -27.68 -4.93
N ILE A 5 -16.65 -27.24 -4.93
CA ILE A 5 -17.05 -25.88 -5.30
C ILE A 5 -16.60 -24.89 -4.21
N ALA A 6 -16.80 -25.23 -2.94
CA ALA A 6 -16.41 -24.40 -1.80
C ALA A 6 -14.88 -24.22 -1.72
N SER A 7 -14.10 -25.26 -2.03
CA SER A 7 -12.64 -25.10 -2.15
C SER A 7 -12.24 -24.20 -3.31
N MET A 8 -12.96 -24.27 -4.44
CA MET A 8 -12.66 -23.46 -5.63
C MET A 8 -12.99 -21.97 -5.40
N GLU A 9 -14.10 -21.68 -4.73
CA GLU A 9 -14.50 -20.32 -4.32
C GLU A 9 -13.49 -19.70 -3.36
N ALA A 10 -13.04 -20.47 -2.36
CA ALA A 10 -12.03 -20.03 -1.40
C ALA A 10 -10.69 -19.71 -2.07
N GLN A 11 -10.26 -20.52 -3.06
CA GLN A 11 -9.05 -20.24 -3.83
C GLN A 11 -9.18 -18.97 -4.70
N LEU A 12 -10.34 -18.76 -5.33
CA LEU A 12 -10.60 -17.55 -6.11
C LEU A 12 -10.57 -16.29 -5.23
N GLN A 13 -11.12 -16.40 -4.02
CA GLN A 13 -11.16 -15.30 -3.08
C GLN A 13 -9.76 -14.91 -2.61
N THR A 14 -8.95 -15.87 -2.15
CA THR A 14 -7.56 -15.60 -1.74
C THR A 14 -6.69 -15.03 -2.86
N HIS A 15 -6.93 -15.45 -4.11
CA HIS A 15 -6.22 -14.89 -5.27
C HIS A 15 -6.62 -13.42 -5.52
N ARG A 16 -7.92 -13.10 -5.44
CA ARG A 16 -8.41 -11.71 -5.54
C ARG A 16 -7.83 -10.84 -4.43
N ASP A 17 -7.86 -11.32 -3.19
CA ASP A 17 -7.33 -10.61 -2.03
C ASP A 17 -5.83 -10.34 -2.20
N SER A 18 -5.07 -11.32 -2.71
CA SER A 18 -3.64 -11.17 -3.03
C SER A 18 -3.38 -10.11 -4.11
N ILE A 19 -4.20 -10.08 -5.17
CA ILE A 19 -4.07 -9.08 -6.24
C ILE A 19 -4.36 -7.67 -5.68
N LEU A 20 -5.42 -7.53 -4.89
CA LEU A 20 -5.79 -6.25 -4.26
C LEU A 20 -4.70 -5.78 -3.28
N GLY A 21 -4.15 -6.68 -2.47
CA GLY A 21 -3.05 -6.39 -1.54
C GLY A 21 -1.80 -5.91 -2.27
N ILE A 22 -1.33 -6.65 -3.28
CA ILE A 22 -0.15 -6.25 -4.07
C ILE A 22 -0.39 -4.92 -4.81
N PHE A 23 -1.59 -4.74 -5.38
CA PHE A 23 -1.93 -3.51 -6.10
C PHE A 23 -1.91 -2.31 -5.17
N SER A 24 -2.58 -2.40 -4.02
CA SER A 24 -2.62 -1.32 -3.02
C SER A 24 -1.22 -1.02 -2.46
N ALA A 25 -0.43 -2.04 -2.15
CA ALA A 25 0.96 -1.91 -1.71
C ALA A 25 1.81 -1.15 -2.74
N SER A 26 1.69 -1.54 -4.02
CA SER A 26 2.41 -0.90 -5.12
C SER A 26 2.01 0.57 -5.28
N VAL A 27 0.71 0.88 -5.21
CA VAL A 27 0.20 2.26 -5.30
C VAL A 27 0.74 3.13 -4.17
N ILE A 28 0.68 2.67 -2.91
CA ILE A 28 1.18 3.44 -1.76
C ILE A 28 2.69 3.67 -1.90
N LEU A 29 3.45 2.65 -2.26
CA LEU A 29 4.90 2.76 -2.45
C LEU A 29 5.25 3.74 -3.57
N THR A 30 4.59 3.64 -4.73
CA THR A 30 4.83 4.55 -5.86
C THR A 30 4.45 5.98 -5.52
N LEU A 31 3.32 6.22 -4.86
CA LEU A 31 2.92 7.57 -4.43
C LEU A 31 3.88 8.13 -3.37
N TRP A 32 4.34 7.31 -2.44
CA TRP A 32 5.32 7.72 -1.43
C TRP A 32 6.67 8.09 -2.07
N VAL A 33 7.21 7.24 -2.94
CA VAL A 33 8.48 7.51 -3.64
C VAL A 33 8.33 8.72 -4.57
N GLY A 34 7.25 8.78 -5.35
CA GLY A 34 6.99 9.87 -6.28
C GLY A 34 6.85 11.21 -5.57
N SER A 35 6.10 11.26 -4.46
CA SER A 35 5.98 12.48 -3.64
C SER A 35 7.30 12.88 -3.00
N LEU A 36 8.13 11.92 -2.57
CA LEU A 36 9.46 12.21 -2.02
C LEU A 36 10.39 12.79 -3.08
N VAL A 37 10.51 12.14 -4.25
CA VAL A 37 11.37 12.59 -5.35
C VAL A 37 10.94 13.97 -5.85
N TRP A 38 9.64 14.23 -5.91
CA TRP A 38 9.10 15.53 -6.32
C TRP A 38 9.36 16.64 -5.28
N LEU A 39 9.26 16.32 -3.99
CA LEU A 39 9.43 17.29 -2.91
C LEU A 39 10.92 17.56 -2.57
N LEU A 40 11.81 16.60 -2.82
CA LEU A 40 13.23 16.71 -2.47
C LEU A 40 13.95 17.94 -3.07
N PRO A 41 13.73 18.30 -4.36
CA PRO A 41 14.31 19.52 -4.94
C PRO A 41 13.42 20.76 -4.75
N ALA A 42 12.22 20.62 -4.17
CA ALA A 42 11.29 21.73 -4.06
C ALA A 42 11.76 22.74 -3.00
N ASP A 43 11.72 24.02 -3.34
CA ASP A 43 11.95 25.09 -2.37
C ASP A 43 10.66 25.42 -1.62
N LEU A 44 10.51 24.85 -0.42
CA LEU A 44 9.33 25.03 0.42
C LEU A 44 9.14 26.48 0.89
N SER A 45 10.15 27.35 0.80
CA SER A 45 10.03 28.76 1.21
C SER A 45 9.07 29.55 0.33
N ASN A 46 8.83 29.10 -0.90
CA ASN A 46 7.90 29.73 -1.85
C ASN A 46 6.46 29.24 -1.71
N PHE A 47 6.19 28.26 -0.84
CA PHE A 47 4.84 27.71 -0.67
C PHE A 47 4.06 28.50 0.39
N PRO A 48 2.75 28.75 0.16
CA PRO A 48 1.89 29.27 1.20
C PRO A 48 1.75 28.24 2.34
N ILE A 49 1.53 28.72 3.56
CA ILE A 49 1.42 27.86 4.76
C ILE A 49 0.38 26.73 4.60
N TRP A 50 -0.73 27.02 3.92
CA TRP A 50 -1.78 26.04 3.63
C TRP A 50 -1.30 24.92 2.68
N GLY A 51 -0.44 25.26 1.72
CA GLY A 51 0.17 24.27 0.83
C GLY A 51 1.14 23.36 1.57
N ILE A 52 1.94 23.92 2.48
CA ILE A 52 2.84 23.15 3.35
C ILE A 52 2.03 22.20 4.24
N ALA A 53 0.93 22.68 4.85
CA ALA A 53 0.05 21.85 5.66
C ALA A 53 -0.55 20.68 4.86
N ALA A 54 -1.02 20.93 3.63
CA ALA A 54 -1.53 19.88 2.75
C ALA A 54 -0.45 18.83 2.41
N ILE A 55 0.76 19.27 2.07
CA ILE A 55 1.90 18.38 1.81
C ILE A 55 2.21 17.51 3.04
N PHE A 56 2.18 18.10 4.24
CA PHE A 56 2.39 17.37 5.49
C PHE A 56 1.32 16.30 5.72
N LEU A 57 0.04 16.62 5.53
CA LEU A 57 -1.05 15.64 5.69
C LEU A 57 -0.93 14.48 4.71
N VAL A 58 -0.63 14.77 3.44
CA VAL A 58 -0.40 13.73 2.43
C VAL A 58 0.82 12.88 2.79
N ARG A 59 1.92 13.49 3.24
CA ARG A 59 3.12 12.78 3.68
C ARG A 59 2.84 11.89 4.89
N MET A 60 2.07 12.36 5.87
CA MET A 60 1.67 11.56 7.03
C MET A 60 0.87 10.34 6.58
N PHE A 61 -0.16 10.54 5.75
CA PHE A 61 -0.98 9.43 5.24
C PHE A 61 -0.13 8.38 4.49
N LEU A 62 0.74 8.83 3.58
CA LEU A 62 1.61 7.93 2.82
C LEU A 62 2.62 7.20 3.69
N HIS A 63 3.16 7.85 4.73
CA HIS A 63 4.05 7.19 5.70
C HIS A 63 3.33 6.16 6.55
N THR A 64 2.12 6.46 7.02
CA THR A 64 1.30 5.49 7.76
C THR A 64 0.97 4.29 6.88
N GLY A 65 0.58 4.52 5.62
CA GLY A 65 0.37 3.45 4.65
C GLY A 65 1.63 2.60 4.44
N LEU A 66 2.80 3.24 4.28
CA LEU A 66 4.08 2.55 4.12
C LEU A 66 4.52 1.75 5.36
N PHE A 67 3.98 2.05 6.54
CA PHE A 67 4.22 1.24 7.74
C PHE A 67 3.25 0.06 7.84
N ILE A 68 1.96 0.31 7.60
CA ILE A 68 0.91 -0.70 7.69
C ILE A 68 1.09 -1.77 6.61
N THR A 69 1.39 -1.38 5.36
CA THR A 69 1.52 -2.32 4.26
C THR A 69 2.58 -3.39 4.52
N PRO A 70 3.86 -3.08 4.83
CA PRO A 70 4.85 -4.12 5.16
C PRO A 70 4.54 -4.87 6.46
N HIS A 71 3.96 -4.21 7.46
CA HIS A 71 3.53 -4.88 8.70
C HIS A 71 2.51 -5.99 8.40
N ASP A 72 1.50 -5.67 7.59
CA ASP A 72 0.46 -6.59 7.16
C ASP A 72 1.01 -7.66 6.20
N ALA A 73 2.00 -7.31 5.38
CA ALA A 73 2.76 -8.27 4.59
C ALA A 73 3.44 -9.31 5.49
N MET A 74 4.16 -8.88 6.54
CA MET A 74 4.79 -9.78 7.52
C MET A 74 3.80 -10.67 8.28
N HIS A 75 2.57 -10.20 8.51
CA HIS A 75 1.48 -11.01 9.09
C HIS A 75 0.78 -11.93 8.09
N GLY A 76 1.17 -11.86 6.81
CA GLY A 76 0.72 -12.77 5.78
C GLY A 76 -0.53 -12.30 5.00
N THR A 77 -1.03 -11.10 5.23
CA THR A 77 -2.36 -10.67 4.75
C THR A 77 -2.34 -10.02 3.36
N ILE A 78 -1.18 -9.56 2.86
CA ILE A 78 -1.08 -8.88 1.56
C ILE A 78 -1.15 -9.83 0.37
N CYS A 79 -0.47 -10.97 0.43
CA CYS A 79 -0.50 -12.01 -0.59
C CYS A 79 -0.60 -13.41 0.05
N PRO A 80 -1.79 -13.80 0.55
CA PRO A 80 -1.98 -15.11 1.15
C PRO A 80 -1.65 -16.27 0.21
N THR A 81 -1.78 -16.07 -1.11
CA THR A 81 -1.47 -17.09 -2.12
C THR A 81 0.03 -17.35 -2.29
N LEU A 82 0.90 -16.35 -2.06
CA LEU A 82 2.36 -16.48 -2.19
C LEU A 82 3.09 -15.84 -0.98
N PRO A 83 3.28 -16.59 0.13
CA PRO A 83 3.84 -16.07 1.38
C PRO A 83 5.28 -15.55 1.29
N ARG A 84 5.99 -15.80 0.19
CA ARG A 84 7.35 -15.30 -0.05
C ARG A 84 7.40 -13.86 -0.57
N ILE A 85 6.25 -13.32 -1.01
CA ILE A 85 6.11 -11.95 -1.54
C ILE A 85 5.57 -11.01 -0.46
N ASN A 86 4.91 -11.57 0.55
CA ASN A 86 4.65 -10.93 1.84
C ASN A 86 5.97 -10.53 2.52
#